data_AF-A0A7V2VMV1-F1
#
_entry.id   AF-A0A7V2VMV1-F1
#
_cell.length_a   1.000
_cell.length_b   1.000
_cell.length_c   1.000
_cell.angle_alpha   90.00
_cell.angle_beta   90.00
_cell.angle_gamma   90.00
#
_symmetry.space_group_name_H-M   'P 1'
#
loop_
_entity.id
_entity.type
_entity.pdbx_description
1 polymer ?
#
loop_
_entity_poly.entity_id
_entity_poly.type
_entity_poly.pdbx_seq_one_letter_code
_entity_poly.pdbx_strand_id
1 'polypeptide(L)'
;MVVLTRIFDLYPVKYGSLSALAQAMGISVSQVYRVREGKRKINQKFIVGAIKAFPEYRFGDLFYVARDDRPVETSVTIPVQQRGSVVYNTHY
;
A
#
# COMPACT_ATOMS: atom_id res chain seq x y z
N MET A 1 -11.45 7.29 -6.56
CA MET A 1 -11.41 7.56 -5.11
C MET A 1 -10.92 6.31 -4.40
N VAL A 2 -10.07 6.46 -3.39
CA VAL A 2 -9.51 5.36 -2.57
C VAL A 2 -9.78 5.63 -1.10
N VAL A 3 -9.95 4.56 -0.32
CA VAL A 3 -10.01 4.63 1.14
C VAL A 3 -8.59 4.49 1.69
N LEU A 4 -8.18 5.44 2.50
CA LEU A 4 -6.91 5.47 3.24
C LEU A 4 -7.20 5.42 4.74
N THR A 5 -6.15 5.20 5.55
CA THR A 5 -6.29 5.06 7.00
C THR A 5 -5.24 5.86 7.75
N ARG A 6 -5.62 6.36 8.94
CA ARG A 6 -4.75 7.04 9.90
C ARG A 6 -4.23 6.12 11.01
N ILE A 7 -4.59 4.85 10.98
CA ILE A 7 -4.19 3.86 12.00
C ILE A 7 -2.67 3.77 12.12
N PHE A 8 -1.94 3.98 11.02
CA PHE A 8 -0.48 3.95 11.01
C PHE A 8 0.16 5.13 11.78
N ASP A 9 -0.59 6.21 11.99
CA ASP A 9 -0.16 7.35 12.81
C ASP A 9 -0.53 7.12 14.30
N LEU A 10 -1.62 6.38 14.56
CA LEU A 10 -2.17 6.15 15.90
C LEU A 10 -1.54 4.96 16.63
N TYR A 11 -1.17 3.89 15.91
CA TYR A 11 -0.71 2.65 16.54
C TYR A 11 0.59 2.76 17.36
N PRO A 12 1.58 3.63 17.08
CA PRO A 12 2.82 3.62 17.85
C PRO A 12 2.59 3.97 19.32
N VAL A 13 1.67 4.89 19.58
CA VAL A 13 1.31 5.34 20.94
C VAL A 13 0.52 4.26 21.68
N LYS A 14 -0.40 3.57 20.99
CA LYS A 14 -1.32 2.61 21.62
C LYS A 14 -0.76 1.18 21.74
N TYR A 15 -0.03 0.72 20.73
CA TYR A 15 0.37 -0.68 20.59
C TYR A 15 1.88 -0.91 20.47
N GLY A 16 2.67 0.12 20.18
CA GLY A 16 4.13 0.04 20.07
C GLY A 16 4.69 -0.76 18.88
N SER A 17 3.90 -1.65 18.26
CA SER A 17 4.34 -2.45 17.10
C SER A 17 3.19 -2.82 16.16
N LEU A 18 3.54 -3.12 14.90
CA LEU A 18 2.57 -3.62 13.91
C LEU A 18 2.05 -5.02 14.24
N SER A 19 2.82 -5.84 14.95
CA SER A 19 2.38 -7.17 15.38
C SER A 19 1.29 -7.05 16.44
N ALA A 20 1.50 -6.22 17.46
CA ALA A 20 0.51 -5.93 18.49
C ALA A 20 -0.76 -5.29 17.90
N LEU A 21 -0.60 -4.37 16.94
CA LEU A 21 -1.73 -3.83 16.18
C LEU A 21 -2.53 -4.93 15.46
N ALA A 22 -1.84 -5.81 14.72
CA ALA A 22 -2.50 -6.90 13.98
C ALA A 22 -3.27 -7.85 14.91
N GLN A 23 -2.69 -8.16 16.07
CA GLN A 23 -3.32 -8.96 17.11
C GLN A 23 -4.59 -8.28 17.63
N ALA A 24 -4.52 -6.99 17.98
CA ALA A 24 -5.67 -6.21 18.43
C ALA A 24 -6.78 -6.10 17.36
N MET A 25 -6.39 -5.98 16.10
CA MET A 25 -7.32 -5.97 14.97
C MET A 25 -7.90 -7.35 14.62
N GLY A 26 -7.35 -8.44 15.16
CA GLY A 26 -7.75 -9.80 14.80
C GLY A 26 -7.47 -10.16 13.34
N ILE A 27 -6.40 -9.63 12.76
CA ILE A 27 -5.98 -9.92 11.38
C ILE A 27 -4.51 -10.36 11.32
N SER A 28 -4.08 -10.93 10.20
CA SER A 28 -2.68 -11.35 10.07
C SER A 28 -1.76 -10.14 9.94
N VAL A 29 -0.56 -10.28 10.52
CA VAL A 29 0.52 -9.28 10.43
C VAL A 29 0.81 -8.95 8.96
N SER A 30 0.91 -9.96 8.08
CA SER A 30 1.13 -9.77 6.65
C SER A 30 0.00 -9.00 5.94
N GLN A 31 -1.22 -9.00 6.48
CA GLN A 31 -2.30 -8.15 5.97
C GLN A 31 -2.05 -6.68 6.33
N VAL A 32 -1.60 -6.40 7.56
CA VAL A 32 -1.22 -5.04 8.00
C VAL A 32 -0.07 -4.50 7.14
N TYR A 33 1.00 -5.27 6.95
CA TYR A 33 2.14 -4.86 6.11
C TYR A 33 1.72 -4.57 4.67
N ARG A 34 0.92 -5.43 4.03
CA ARG A 34 0.48 -5.21 2.64
C ARG A 34 -0.41 -3.99 2.48
N VAL A 35 -1.21 -3.64 3.49
CA VAL A 35 -2.00 -2.40 3.48
C VAL A 35 -1.09 -1.19 3.66
N ARG A 36 -0.14 -1.25 4.60
CA ARG A 36 0.85 -0.18 4.84
C ARG A 36 1.68 0.13 3.59
N GLU A 37 2.13 -0.91 2.89
CA GLU A 37 2.94 -0.79 1.67
C GLU A 37 2.12 -0.44 0.42
N GLY A 38 0.80 -0.30 0.54
CA GLY A 38 -0.09 -0.03 -0.61
C GLY A 38 -0.28 -1.23 -1.55
N LYS A 39 0.32 -2.39 -1.26
CA LYS A 39 0.19 -3.64 -2.04
C LYS A 39 -1.21 -4.26 -1.96
N ARG A 40 -2.02 -3.86 -0.97
CA ARG A 40 -3.41 -4.30 -0.81
C ARG A 40 -4.29 -3.13 -0.38
N LYS A 41 -5.44 -2.98 -1.04
CA LYS A 41 -6.47 -2.01 -0.63
C LYS A 41 -7.06 -2.40 0.72
N ILE A 42 -7.53 -1.39 1.47
CA ILE A 42 -8.30 -1.59 2.70
C ILE A 42 -9.59 -2.34 2.37
N ASN A 43 -9.86 -3.42 3.11
CA ASN A 43 -11.05 -4.23 2.95
C ASN A 43 -11.92 -4.25 4.22
N GLN A 44 -13.10 -4.83 4.14
CA GLN A 44 -14.03 -4.92 5.26
C GLN A 44 -13.40 -5.56 6.51
N LYS A 45 -12.61 -6.64 6.36
CA LYS A 45 -11.93 -7.30 7.49
C LYS A 45 -10.96 -6.34 8.20
N PHE A 46 -10.21 -5.55 7.44
CA PHE A 46 -9.32 -4.53 8.00
C PHE A 46 -10.11 -3.44 8.72
N ILE A 47 -11.22 -2.97 8.14
CA ILE A 47 -12.10 -1.96 8.74
C ILE A 47 -12.69 -2.44 10.06
N VAL A 48 -13.28 -3.64 10.08
CA VAL A 48 -13.87 -4.22 11.29
C VAL A 48 -12.79 -4.41 12.37
N GLY A 49 -11.61 -4.91 11.98
CA GLY A 49 -10.49 -5.07 12.91
C GLY A 49 -10.02 -3.74 13.50
N ALA A 50 -9.93 -2.70 12.67
CA ALA A 50 -9.55 -1.37 13.12
C ALA A 50 -10.53 -0.78 14.14
N ILE A 51 -11.84 -0.85 13.86
CA ILE A 51 -12.87 -0.32 14.76
C ILE A 51 -12.84 -1.07 16.10
N LYS A 52 -12.58 -2.38 16.09
CA LYS A 52 -12.40 -3.17 17.31
C LYS A 52 -11.14 -2.80 18.10
N ALA A 53 -10.04 -2.54 17.40
CA ALA A 53 -8.78 -2.13 18.02
C ALA A 53 -8.87 -0.70 18.58
N PHE A 54 -9.57 0.20 17.91
CA PHE A 54 -9.67 1.62 18.27
C PHE A 54 -11.12 2.01 18.62
N PRO A 55 -11.73 1.45 19.67
CA PRO A 55 -13.10 1.74 20.04
C PRO A 55 -13.33 3.20 20.48
N GLU A 56 -12.26 3.90 20.88
CA GLU A 56 -12.30 5.32 21.27
C GLU A 56 -12.33 6.29 20.09
N TYR A 57 -12.15 5.80 18.85
CA TYR A 57 -12.15 6.61 17.63
C TYR A 57 -13.39 6.33 16.77
N ARG A 58 -13.93 7.36 16.12
CA ARG A 58 -15.02 7.19 15.16
C ARG A 58 -14.47 6.71 13.83
N PHE A 59 -15.34 6.17 12.97
CA PHE A 59 -14.96 5.69 11.63
C PHE A 59 -14.18 6.75 10.82
N GLY A 60 -14.64 8.01 10.84
CA GLY A 60 -14.00 9.11 10.11
C GLY A 60 -12.64 9.55 10.67
N ASP A 61 -12.34 9.21 11.92
CA ASP A 61 -11.02 9.47 12.52
C ASP A 61 -10.01 8.40 12.08
N LEU A 62 -10.49 7.19 11.78
CA LEU A 62 -9.67 6.05 11.37
C LEU A 62 -9.49 5.95 9.86
N PHE A 63 -10.50 6.34 9.08
CA PHE A 63 -10.58 6.17 7.64
C PHE A 63 -11.04 7.44 6.93
N TYR A 64 -10.45 7.72 5.78
CA TYR A 64 -10.81 8.86 4.94
C TYR A 64 -10.74 8.49 3.46
N VAL A 65 -11.45 9.26 2.63
CA VAL A 65 -11.47 9.07 1.18
C VAL A 65 -10.57 10.11 0.52
N ALA A 66 -9.69 9.66 -0.37
CA ALA A 66 -8.82 10.52 -1.17
C ALA A 66 -9.01 10.25 -2.66
N ARG A 67 -8.52 11.15 -3.51
CA ARG A 67 -8.38 10.88 -4.94
C ARG A 67 -7.28 9.83 -5.13
N ASP A 68 -7.46 8.96 -6.12
CA ASP A 68 -6.43 7.98 -6.47
C ASP A 68 -5.51 8.65 -7.47
N ASP A 69 -4.53 9.39 -6.96
CA ASP A 69 -3.59 10.16 -7.79
C ASP A 69 -2.38 9.31 -8.22
N ARG A 70 -2.43 7.99 -8.01
CA ARG A 70 -1.40 7.09 -8.50
C ARG A 70 -1.39 7.21 -10.03
N PRO A 71 -0.23 7.51 -10.65
CA PRO A 71 -0.09 7.40 -12.08
C PRO A 71 -0.51 5.99 -12.43
N VAL A 72 -1.50 5.84 -13.31
CA VAL A 72 -1.72 4.56 -13.96
C VAL A 72 -0.39 4.31 -14.68
N GLU A 73 0.44 3.39 -14.16
CA GLU A 73 1.53 2.78 -14.93
C GLU A 73 0.84 2.06 -16.08
N THR A 74 0.50 2.84 -17.09
CA THR A 74 0.24 2.34 -18.42
C THR A 74 1.61 1.87 -18.82
N SER A 75 1.82 0.56 -18.78
CA SER A 75 2.97 -0.07 -19.39
C SER A 75 2.99 0.39 -20.84
N VAL A 76 3.66 1.50 -21.11
CA VAL A 76 4.07 1.88 -22.46
C VAL A 76 5.02 0.77 -22.84
N THR A 77 4.53 -0.22 -23.57
CA THR A 77 5.36 -1.14 -24.32
C THR A 77 6.16 -0.28 -25.29
N ILE A 78 7.33 0.19 -24.87
CA ILE A 78 8.31 0.74 -25.78
C ILE A 78 8.66 -0.43 -26.72
N PRO A 79 8.45 -0.32 -28.04
CA PRO A 79 8.95 -1.34 -28.94
C PRO A 79 10.47 -1.35 -28.79
N VAL A 80 11.02 -2.48 -28.34
CA VAL A 80 12.46 -2.76 -28.32
C VAL A 80 12.96 -2.57 -29.76
N GLN A 81 13.60 -1.44 -30.03
CA GLN A 81 14.31 -1.23 -31.28
C GLN A 81 15.57 -2.10 -31.22
N GLN A 82 15.51 -3.24 -31.91
CA GLN A 82 16.64 -4.12 -32.14
C GLN A 82 17.78 -3.30 -32.78
N ARG A 83 18.86 -3.03 -32.04
CA ARG A 83 20.16 -2.75 -32.65
C ARG A 83 20.95 -4.04 -32.66
N GLY A 84 20.70 -4.81 -33.71
CA GLY A 84 21.61 -5.85 -34.17
C GLY A 84 22.96 -5.24 -34.52
N SER A 85 23.99 -5.96 -34.13
CA SER A 85 25.40 -5.75 -34.44
C SER A 85 25.61 -5.64 -35.96
N VAL A 86 26.33 -4.60 -36.40
CA VAL A 86 27.07 -4.65 -37.66
C VAL A 86 28.48 -4.14 -37.40
N VAL A 87 29.40 -5.10 -37.38
CA VAL A 87 30.85 -4.91 -37.48
C VAL A 87 31.17 -4.64 -38.94
N TYR A 88 31.89 -3.55 -39.28
CA TYR A 88 32.80 -3.52 -40.43
C TYR A 88 34.01 -2.58 -40.20
N ASN A 89 35.16 -3.19 -40.48
CA ASN A 89 36.58 -2.82 -40.54
C ASN A 89 37.06 -1.38 -40.86
N THR A 90 38.15 -1.03 -40.16
CA THR A 90 39.52 -0.63 -40.59
C THR A 90 39.79 0.19 -41.87
N HIS A 91 40.75 1.13 -41.67
CA HIS A 91 41.69 1.81 -42.58
C HIS A 91 41.31 3.21 -43.09
N TYR A 92 42.00 4.24 -42.58
CA TYR A 92 42.98 5.07 -43.31
C TYR A 92 43.98 5.67 -42.33
#